data_AF-A0A972UVD2-F1
#
_entry.id   AF-A0A972UVD2-F1
#
_cell.length_a   1.000
_cell.length_b   1.000
_cell.length_c   1.000
_cell.angle_alpha   90.00
_cell.angle_beta   90.00
_cell.angle_gamma   90.00
#
_symmetry.space_group_name_H-M   'P 1'
#
loop_
_entity.id
_entity.type
_entity.pdbx_description
1 polymer ?
#
loop_
_entity_poly.entity_id
_entity_poly.type
_entity_poly.pdbx_seq_one_letter_code
_entity_poly.pdbx_strand_id
1 'polypeptide(L)'
;MLKGILSISGHGGLFKMVAEAKNNIIVESVSTKKRMPTYSTSKISALEDIAIFTETGEVNLQEVFKNIHELEEGGQAIDPKLSG
;
A
#
# COMPACT_ATOMS: atom_id res chain seq x y z
N MET A 1 -1.02 -0.53 14.40
CA MET A 1 -1.82 0.34 13.52
C MET A 1 -0.89 0.93 12.47
N LEU A 2 -1.03 0.56 11.20
CA LEU A 2 -0.16 0.98 10.08
C LEU A 2 -0.58 2.38 9.58
N LYS A 3 -0.42 3.40 10.43
CA LYS A 3 -0.72 4.79 10.03
C LYS A 3 0.36 5.31 9.07
N GLY A 4 -0.05 6.03 8.04
CA GLY A 4 0.86 6.71 7.10
C GLY A 4 1.47 5.80 6.02
N ILE A 5 0.88 4.63 5.76
CA ILE A 5 1.15 3.85 4.54
C ILE A 5 0.18 4.28 3.45
N LEU A 6 0.72 4.62 2.29
CA LEU A 6 0.05 5.25 1.17
C LEU A 6 0.21 4.40 -0.09
N SER A 7 -0.88 4.29 -0.84
CA SER A 7 -0.87 3.90 -2.25
C SER A 7 -0.88 5.17 -3.10
N ILE A 8 -0.03 5.23 -4.13
CA ILE A 8 0.06 6.38 -5.03
C ILE A 8 -0.25 5.88 -6.44
N SER A 9 -1.32 6.39 -7.04
CA SER A 9 -1.73 5.99 -8.39
C SER A 9 -0.60 6.19 -9.40
N GLY A 10 -0.42 5.23 -10.31
CA GLY A 10 0.66 5.22 -11.30
C GLY A 10 2.03 4.81 -10.76
N HIS A 11 2.17 4.60 -9.45
CA HIS A 11 3.36 4.05 -8.83
C HIS A 11 3.09 2.65 -8.30
N GLY A 12 3.99 1.72 -8.57
CA GLY A 12 3.91 0.37 -8.02
C GLY A 12 4.27 0.35 -6.53
N GLY A 13 3.52 -0.45 -5.76
CA GLY A 13 3.81 -0.73 -4.36
C GLY A 13 3.26 0.32 -3.37
N LEU A 14 3.77 0.25 -2.14
CA LEU A 14 3.33 1.07 -1.02
C LEU A 14 4.44 2.02 -0.56
N PHE A 15 4.02 3.15 0.00
CA PHE A 15 4.89 4.24 0.41
C PHE A 15 4.58 4.68 1.84
N LYS A 16 5.59 5.00 2.62
CA LYS A 16 5.43 5.61 3.93
C LYS A 16 5.57 7.12 3.82
N MET A 17 4.65 7.88 4.41
CA MET A 17 4.82 9.33 4.55
C MET A 17 5.96 9.64 5.54
N VAL A 18 6.93 10.44 5.10
CA VAL A 18 8.09 10.82 5.92
C VAL A 18 7.99 12.27 6.40
N ALA A 19 7.59 13.18 5.51
CA ALA A 19 7.44 14.59 5.83
C ALA A 19 6.43 15.25 4.89
N GLU A 20 5.80 16.32 5.36
CA GLU A 20 4.95 17.19 4.56
C GLU A 20 5.68 18.51 4.32
N ALA A 21 5.61 19.02 3.09
CA ALA A 21 6.14 20.32 2.70
C ALA A 21 5.04 21.15 2.03
N LYS A 22 5.31 22.43 1.78
CA LYS A 22 4.28 23.41 1.39
C LYS A 22 3.39 22.99 0.21
N ASN A 23 3.93 22.29 -0.78
CA ASN A 23 3.22 21.87 -2.00
C ASN A 23 3.41 20.39 -2.34
N ASN A 24 4.08 19.62 -1.48
CA ASN A 24 4.40 18.22 -1.75
C ASN A 24 4.57 17.44 -0.44
N ILE A 25 4.57 16.12 -0.56
CA ILE A 25 4.80 15.18 0.53
C ILE A 25 6.04 14.37 0.16
N ILE A 26 6.94 14.20 1.11
CA ILE A 26 8.09 13.30 0.96
C ILE A 26 7.67 11.91 1.41
N VAL A 27 7.75 10.95 0.50
CA VAL A 27 7.39 9.56 0.75
C VAL A 27 8.57 8.63 0.57
N GLU A 28 8.57 7.49 1.25
CA GLU A 28 9.58 6.45 1.17
C GLU A 28 8.96 5.13 0.73
N SER A 29 9.47 4.52 -0.33
CA SER A 29 9.03 3.20 -0.79
C SER A 29 9.29 2.15 0.29
N VAL A 30 8.26 1.36 0.63
CA VAL A 30 8.35 0.33 1.66
C VAL A 30 9.35 -0.77 1.27
N SER A 31 9.37 -1.15 -0.01
CA SER A 31 10.22 -2.22 -0.56
C SER A 31 11.65 -1.77 -0.83
N THR A 32 11.83 -0.60 -1.45
CA THR A 32 13.16 -0.16 -1.90
C THR A 32 13.87 0.81 -0.95
N LYS A 33 13.16 1.35 0.06
CA LYS A 33 13.63 2.43 0.96
C LYS A 33 14.04 3.72 0.25
N LYS A 34 13.75 3.85 -1.05
CA LYS A 34 14.02 5.07 -1.80
C LYS A 34 12.98 6.14 -1.46
N ARG A 35 13.44 7.39 -1.36
CA ARG A 35 12.60 8.55 -1.10
C ARG A 35 12.29 9.29 -2.39
N MET A 36 11.08 9.82 -2.49
CA MET A 36 10.67 10.66 -3.60
C MET A 36 9.64 11.70 -3.14
N PRO A 37 9.62 12.88 -3.78
CA PRO A 37 8.51 13.80 -3.61
C PRO A 37 7.29 13.25 -4.36
N THR A 38 6.12 13.34 -3.73
CA THR A 38 4.82 13.19 -4.38
C THR A 38 4.03 14.49 -4.23
N TYR A 39 3.36 14.92 -5.29
CA TYR A 39 2.59 16.16 -5.28
C TYR A 39 1.18 15.91 -4.77
N SER A 40 0.57 16.89 -4.11
CA SER A 40 -0.79 16.77 -3.56
C SER A 40 -1.87 16.56 -4.63
N THR A 41 -1.57 16.83 -5.91
CA THR A 41 -2.43 16.52 -7.06
C THR A 41 -2.43 15.04 -7.44
N SER A 42 -1.47 14.26 -6.93
CA SER A 42 -1.43 12.82 -7.13
C SER A 42 -2.62 12.18 -6.40
N LYS A 43 -3.23 11.16 -7.01
CA LYS A 43 -4.25 10.36 -6.32
C LYS A 43 -3.56 9.47 -5.29
N ILE A 44 -3.61 9.90 -4.04
CA ILE A 44 -3.03 9.23 -2.87
C ILE A 44 -4.19 8.64 -2.06
N SER A 45 -4.06 7.37 -1.70
CA SER A 45 -5.00 6.70 -0.80
C SER A 45 -4.23 6.14 0.39
N ALA A 46 -4.70 6.40 1.61
CA ALA A 46 -4.14 5.75 2.78
C ALA A 46 -4.57 4.28 2.78
N LEU A 47 -3.64 3.37 3.05
CA LEU A 47 -3.92 1.93 3.05
C LEU A 47 -5.00 1.55 4.08
N GLU A 48 -5.12 2.33 5.16
CA GLU A 48 -6.17 2.15 6.18
C GLU A 48 -7.58 2.49 5.68
N ASP A 49 -7.71 3.25 4.59
CA ASP A 49 -9.00 3.62 4.00
C ASP A 49 -9.38 2.68 2.83
N ILE A 50 -8.55 1.67 2.52
CA ILE A 50 -8.80 0.75 1.40
C ILE A 50 -9.43 -0.54 1.93
N ALA A 51 -10.63 -0.84 1.44
CA ALA A 51 -11.34 -2.09 1.68
C ALA A 51 -11.69 -2.81 0.38
N ILE A 52 -11.84 -4.13 0.47
CA ILE A 52 -12.29 -5.01 -0.61
C ILE A 52 -13.72 -5.43 -0.30
N PHE A 53 -14.62 -5.17 -1.25
CA PHE A 53 -15.98 -5.70 -1.20
C PHE A 53 -15.97 -7.21 -1.44
N THR A 54 -16.57 -7.96 -0.53
CA THR A 54 -16.75 -9.41 -0.59
C THR A 54 -18.23 -9.75 -0.65
N GLU A 55 -18.55 -11.02 -0.85
CA GLU A 55 -19.95 -11.48 -0.89
C GLU A 55 -20.70 -11.20 0.42
N THR A 56 -19.99 -11.12 1.55
CA THR A 56 -20.57 -10.97 2.89
C THR A 56 -20.41 -9.57 3.48
N GLY A 57 -19.76 -8.63 2.76
CA GLY A 57 -19.53 -7.27 3.25
C GLY A 57 -18.25 -6.65 2.71
N GLU A 58 -17.46 -6.06 3.59
CA GLU A 58 -16.18 -5.43 3.26
C GLU A 58 -15.08 -5.97 4.19
N VAL A 59 -13.90 -6.20 3.62
CA VAL A 59 -12.70 -6.61 4.36
C VAL A 59 -11.61 -5.59 4.11
N ASN A 60 -10.99 -5.07 5.18
CA ASN A 60 -9.91 -4.10 5.05
C ASN A 60 -8.71 -4.73 4.33
N LEU A 61 -8.08 -3.99 3.41
CA LEU A 61 -6.93 -4.50 2.65
C LEU A 61 -5.76 -4.90 3.57
N GLN A 62 -5.61 -4.25 4.72
CA GLN A 62 -4.62 -4.64 5.74
C GLN A 62 -4.86 -6.05 6.29
N GLU A 63 -6.12 -6.43 6.49
CA GLU A 63 -6.49 -7.76 6.97
C GLU A 63 -6.25 -8.81 5.89
N VAL A 64 -6.54 -8.48 4.63
CA VAL A 64 -6.23 -9.35 3.49
C VAL A 64 -4.72 -9.64 3.43
N PHE A 65 -3.85 -8.63 3.58
CA PHE A 65 -2.40 -8.87 3.63
C PHE A 65 -1.97 -9.72 4.81
N LYS A 66 -2.61 -9.58 5.98
CA LYS A 66 -2.35 -10.43 7.15
C LYS A 66 -2.73 -11.88 6.88
N ASN A 67 -3.91 -12.10 6.30
CA ASN A 67 -4.39 -13.44 5.96
C ASN A 67 -3.49 -14.12 4.92
N ILE A 68 -3.00 -13.37 3.93
CA ILE A 68 -2.01 -13.88 2.96
C ILE A 68 -0.71 -14.25 3.68
N HIS A 69 -0.19 -13.37 4.56
CA HIS A 69 1.03 -13.64 5.30
C HIS A 69 0.91 -14.88 6.19
N GLU A 70 -0.23 -15.08 6.84
CA GLU A 70 -0.51 -16.27 7.65
C GLU A 70 -0.60 -17.54 6.80
N LEU A 71 -1.31 -17.48 5.66
CA LEU A 71 -1.44 -18.60 4.73
C LEU A 71 -0.10 -19.06 4.15
N GLU A 72 0.76 -18.11 3.81
CA GLU A 72 2.07 -18.36 3.21
C GLU A 72 3.16 -18.60 4.27
N GLU A 73 2.82 -18.59 5.57
CA GLU A 73 3.76 -18.68 6.70
C GLU A 73 4.91 -17.64 6.62
N GLY A 74 4.60 -16.47 6.08
CA GLY A 74 5.56 -15.40 5.81
C GLY A 74 6.49 -15.63 4.62
N GLY A 75 6.25 -16.68 3.84
CA GLY A 75 6.91 -16.99 2.59
C GLY A 75 6.51 -16.08 1.43
N GLN A 76 7.02 -16.42 0.25
CA GLN A 76 6.72 -15.70 -0.97
C GLN A 76 5.32 -16.07 -1.48
N ALA A 77 4.42 -15.10 -1.56
CA ALA A 77 3.12 -15.27 -2.18
C ALA A 77 3.23 -15.51 -3.70
N ILE A 78 2.15 -16.05 -4.28
CA ILE A 78 2.01 -16.28 -5.72
C ILE A 78 2.34 -15.01 -6.53
N ASP A 79 3.08 -15.17 -7.64
CA ASP A 79 3.36 -14.04 -8.53
C ASP A 79 2.08 -13.70 -9.32
N PRO A 80 1.54 -12.47 -9.19
CA PRO A 80 0.34 -12.08 -9.92
C PRO A 80 0.55 -12.00 -11.44
N LYS A 81 1.80 -12.08 -11.93
CA LYS A 81 2.16 -12.12 -13.35
C LYS A 81 2.48 -13.52 -13.87
N LEU A 82 2.47 -14.54 -13.02
CA LEU A 82 2.70 -15.94 -13.41
C LEU A 82 1.50 -16.59 -14.13
N SER A 83 0.51 -15.81 -14.57
CA SER A 83 -0.63 -16.34 -15.33
C SER A 83 -0.16 -17.17 -16.53
N GLY A 84 -0.61 -18.43 -16.57
CA GLY A 84 -0.60 -19.25 -17.77
C GLY A 84 -1.51 -18.71 -18.87
#